data_AF-A0A2N1PXC5-F1
#
_entry.id   AF-A0A2N1PXC5-F1
#
_cell.length_a   1.000
_cell.length_b   1.000
_cell.length_c   1.000
_cell.angle_alpha   90.00
_cell.angle_beta   90.00
_cell.angle_gamma   90.00
#
_symmetry.space_group_name_H-M   'P 1'
#
loop_
_entity.id
_entity.type
_entity.pdbx_description
1 polymer ?
#
loop_
_entity_poly.entity_id
_entity_poly.type
_entity_poly.pdbx_seq_one_letter_code
_entity_poly.pdbx_strand_id
1 'polypeptide(L)'
;MGFGISGPGLVPHTMYGDVVDAGQLKFKDRLDGQMSGFTNFINKIAQAVGLAFVMFLIGLAGFQEQQLNGPKIVAQPDSAMLMIRIIMSVAPLLFMGICIIISFFYKIDKHKQQEISLAILKEDYANESILRAL
;
A
#
# COMPACT_ATOMS: atom_id res chain seq x y z
N MET A 1 -16.42 -6.52 -7.42
CA MET A 1 -15.09 -6.05 -6.98
C MET A 1 -14.38 -5.34 -8.15
N GLY A 2 -14.87 -4.17 -8.60
CA GLY A 2 -14.36 -3.53 -9.84
C GLY A 2 -14.05 -2.04 -9.64
N PHE A 3 -15.07 -1.24 -9.30
CA PHE A 3 -14.89 0.19 -9.07
C PHE A 3 -14.11 0.55 -7.79
N GLY A 4 -14.22 -0.27 -6.74
CA GLY A 4 -13.58 0.02 -5.44
C GLY A 4 -12.09 -0.30 -5.37
N ILE A 5 -11.56 -1.13 -6.27
CA ILE A 5 -10.16 -1.58 -6.23
C ILE A 5 -9.28 -0.76 -7.18
N SER A 6 -9.85 -0.25 -8.28
CA SER A 6 -9.07 0.47 -9.30
C SER A 6 -8.45 1.77 -8.78
N GLY A 7 -9.17 2.56 -7.98
CA GLY A 7 -8.65 3.81 -7.42
C GLY A 7 -7.42 3.56 -6.52
N PRO A 8 -7.57 2.86 -5.39
CA PRO A 8 -6.45 2.56 -4.49
C PRO A 8 -5.36 1.69 -5.10
N GLY A 9 -5.67 0.88 -6.11
CA GLY A 9 -4.68 0.02 -6.78
C GLY A 9 -3.81 0.77 -7.79
N LEU A 10 -4.40 1.71 -8.55
CA LEU A 10 -3.69 2.41 -9.63
C LEU A 10 -2.95 3.64 -9.13
N VAL A 11 -3.56 4.43 -8.23
CA VAL A 11 -3.01 5.72 -7.78
C VAL A 11 -1.60 5.56 -7.18
N PRO A 12 -1.35 4.66 -6.20
CA PRO A 12 -0.01 4.49 -5.64
C PRO A 12 1.00 3.97 -6.67
N HIS A 13 0.56 3.10 -7.59
CA HIS A 13 1.44 2.56 -8.62
C HIS A 13 1.87 3.63 -9.64
N THR A 14 0.99 4.59 -9.94
CA THR A 14 1.35 5.74 -10.79
C THR A 14 2.27 6.72 -10.05
N MET A 15 2.00 6.99 -8.77
CA MET A 15 2.82 7.88 -7.93
C MET A 15 4.21 7.31 -7.62
N TYR A 16 4.35 5.99 -7.65
CA TYR A 16 5.62 5.33 -7.33
C TYR A 16 6.76 5.83 -8.22
N GLY A 17 6.52 5.98 -9.53
CA GLY A 17 7.51 6.53 -10.46
C GLY A 17 7.91 7.97 -10.11
N ASP A 18 6.93 8.82 -9.80
CA ASP A 18 7.16 10.22 -9.42
C ASP A 18 8.04 10.35 -8.18
N VAL A 19 7.81 9.48 -7.19
CA VAL A 19 8.59 9.48 -5.94
C VAL A 19 10.02 8.99 -6.16
N VAL A 20 10.21 8.01 -7.06
CA VAL A 20 11.55 7.52 -7.43
C VAL A 20 12.34 8.62 -8.14
N ASP A 21 11.72 9.32 -9.10
CA ASP A 21 12.34 10.43 -9.82
C ASP A 21 12.69 11.59 -8.88
N ALA A 22 11.76 11.97 -8.00
CA ALA A 22 11.99 12.98 -6.97
C ALA A 22 13.12 12.57 -6.00
N GLY A 23 13.19 11.28 -5.63
CA GLY A 23 14.26 10.71 -4.84
C GLY A 23 15.61 10.81 -5.55
N GLN A 24 15.67 10.47 -6.84
CA GLN A 24 16.89 10.58 -7.63
C GLN A 24 17.42 12.02 -7.66
N LEU A 25 16.55 13.03 -7.81
CA LEU A 25 16.98 14.44 -7.73
C LEU A 25 17.56 14.81 -6.36
N LYS A 26 16.93 14.32 -5.28
CA LYS A 26 17.35 14.64 -3.91
C LYS A 26 18.66 13.97 -3.50
N PHE A 27 18.83 12.71 -3.86
CA PHE A 27 19.99 11.90 -3.48
C PHE A 27 21.10 11.91 -4.53
N LYS A 28 20.83 12.44 -5.73
CA LYS A 28 21.76 12.49 -6.88
C LYS A 28 22.29 11.10 -7.28
N ASP A 29 21.50 10.07 -7.00
CA ASP A 29 21.83 8.68 -7.28
C ASP A 29 20.61 7.97 -7.85
N ARG A 30 20.83 6.93 -8.65
CA ARG A 30 19.76 6.18 -9.30
C ARG A 30 19.19 5.15 -8.32
N LEU A 31 17.96 5.39 -7.88
CA LEU A 31 17.34 4.67 -6.76
C LEU A 31 16.27 3.64 -7.18
N ASP A 32 16.00 3.46 -8.47
CA ASP A 32 14.92 2.60 -9.00
C ASP A 32 14.89 1.21 -8.36
N GLY A 33 16.05 0.54 -8.33
CA GLY A 33 16.17 -0.82 -7.81
C GLY A 33 16.04 -0.89 -6.28
N GLN A 34 16.65 0.06 -5.57
CA GLN A 34 16.63 0.10 -4.10
C GLN A 34 15.23 0.39 -3.57
N MET A 35 14.54 1.39 -4.16
CA MET A 35 13.17 1.75 -3.80
C MET A 35 12.19 0.62 -4.13
N SER A 36 12.41 -0.10 -5.24
CA SER A 36 11.53 -1.19 -5.66
C SER A 36 11.69 -2.40 -4.74
N GLY A 37 12.94 -2.76 -4.42
CA GLY A 37 13.25 -3.81 -3.45
C GLY A 37 12.66 -3.50 -2.07
N PHE A 38 12.85 -2.26 -1.59
CA PHE A 38 12.32 -1.83 -0.30
C PHE A 38 10.78 -1.86 -0.26
N THR A 39 10.13 -1.33 -1.29
CA THR A 39 8.65 -1.33 -1.39
C THR A 39 8.08 -2.75 -1.38
N ASN A 40 8.70 -3.66 -2.14
CA ASN A 40 8.30 -5.06 -2.15
C ASN A 40 8.50 -5.75 -0.80
N PHE A 41 9.61 -5.46 -0.13
CA PHE A 41 9.89 -5.97 1.22
C PHE A 41 8.84 -5.51 2.23
N ILE A 42 8.53 -4.20 2.25
CA ILE A 42 7.48 -3.64 3.12
C ILE A 42 6.11 -4.27 2.81
N ASN A 43 5.77 -4.45 1.54
CA ASN A 43 4.52 -5.10 1.14
C ASN A 43 4.43 -6.54 1.66
N LYS A 44 5.53 -7.30 1.65
CA LYS A 44 5.55 -8.67 2.20
C LYS A 44 5.35 -8.68 3.71
N ILE A 45 5.98 -7.75 4.43
CA ILE A 45 5.78 -7.61 5.88
C ILE A 45 4.32 -7.24 6.17
N ALA A 46 3.78 -6.24 5.47
CA ALA A 46 2.40 -5.79 5.66
C ALA A 46 1.39 -6.92 5.39
N GLN A 47 1.60 -7.72 4.33
CA GLN A 47 0.77 -8.88 4.03
C GLN A 47 0.87 -9.96 5.12
N ALA A 48 2.07 -10.27 5.61
CA ALA A 48 2.28 -11.26 6.66
C ALA A 48 1.63 -10.82 7.97
N VAL A 49 1.85 -9.57 8.39
CA VAL A 49 1.26 -8.99 9.60
C VAL A 49 -0.26 -8.91 9.48
N GLY A 50 -0.78 -8.47 8.34
CA GLY A 50 -2.21 -8.38 8.07
C GLY A 50 -2.89 -9.75 8.15
N LEU A 51 -2.29 -10.77 7.52
CA LEU A 51 -2.81 -12.14 7.58
C LEU A 51 -2.76 -12.68 9.01
N ALA A 52 -1.64 -12.55 9.71
CA ALA A 52 -1.50 -13.01 11.08
C ALA A 52 -2.53 -12.36 12.02
N PHE A 53 -2.77 -11.05 11.86
CA PHE A 53 -3.75 -10.31 12.64
C PHE A 53 -5.18 -10.79 12.38
N VAL A 54 -5.55 -11.00 11.11
CA VAL A 54 -6.88 -11.54 10.76
C VAL A 54 -7.08 -12.93 11.34
N MET A 55 -6.08 -13.81 11.19
CA MET A 55 -6.13 -15.18 11.74
C MET A 55 -6.27 -15.17 13.28
N PHE A 56 -5.55 -14.28 13.97
CA PHE A 56 -5.67 -14.11 15.42
C PHE A 56 -7.09 -13.70 15.83
N LEU A 57 -7.69 -12.72 15.15
CA LEU A 57 -9.04 -12.23 15.47
C LEU A 57 -10.14 -13.28 15.25
N ILE A 58 -10.09 -14.03 14.15
CA ILE A 58 -11.08 -15.08 13.91
C ILE A 58 -10.89 -16.27 14.87
N GLY A 59 -9.64 -16.58 15.26
CA GLY A 59 -9.34 -17.56 16.29
C GLY A 59 -9.98 -17.21 17.64
N LEU A 60 -9.88 -15.93 18.05
CA LEU A 60 -10.58 -15.43 19.24
C LEU A 60 -12.11 -15.52 19.13
N ALA A 61 -12.66 -15.39 17.92
CA ALA A 61 -14.08 -15.53 17.66
C ALA A 61 -14.56 -17.01 17.62
N GLY A 62 -13.68 -17.97 17.90
CA GLY A 62 -14.00 -19.40 17.94
C GLY A 62 -13.95 -20.08 16.57
N PHE A 63 -13.18 -19.54 15.62
CA PHE A 63 -12.99 -20.17 14.31
C PHE A 63 -12.48 -21.61 14.45
N GLN A 64 -13.14 -22.54 13.77
CA GLN A 64 -12.78 -23.96 13.80
C GLN A 64 -11.94 -24.32 12.59
N GLU A 65 -10.71 -24.78 12.83
CA GLU A 65 -9.81 -25.22 11.77
C GLU A 65 -10.10 -26.66 11.34
N GLN A 66 -10.19 -26.87 10.03
CA GLN A 66 -10.33 -28.21 9.46
C GLN A 66 -9.03 -28.99 9.64
N GLN A 67 -9.05 -30.01 10.49
CA GLN A 67 -7.92 -30.92 10.67
C GLN A 67 -7.88 -31.94 9.51
N LEU A 68 -6.68 -32.24 8.99
CA LEU A 68 -6.51 -33.16 7.84
C LEU A 68 -7.11 -34.56 8.07
N ASN A 69 -7.06 -35.07 9.30
CA ASN A 69 -7.59 -36.39 9.67
C ASN A 69 -8.78 -36.30 10.65
N GLY A 70 -9.38 -35.12 10.80
CA GLY A 70 -10.48 -34.87 11.73
C GLY A 70 -11.86 -35.04 11.08
N PRO A 71 -12.94 -35.10 11.89
CA PRO A 71 -14.30 -35.03 11.36
C PRO A 71 -14.50 -33.72 10.58
N LYS A 72 -15.18 -33.82 9.44
CA LYS A 72 -15.42 -32.65 8.58
C LYS A 72 -16.26 -31.61 9.31
N ILE A 73 -15.73 -30.40 9.43
CA ILE A 73 -16.48 -29.25 9.94
C ILE A 73 -17.48 -28.83 8.85
N VAL A 74 -18.78 -28.97 9.15
CA VAL A 74 -19.87 -28.67 8.22
C VAL A 74 -20.31 -27.21 8.30
N ALA A 75 -20.12 -26.56 9.46
CA ALA A 75 -20.48 -25.17 9.69
C ALA A 75 -19.49 -24.49 10.66
N GLN A 76 -19.21 -23.21 10.40
CA GLN A 76 -18.45 -22.36 11.33
C GLN A 76 -19.40 -21.73 12.36
N PRO A 77 -18.94 -21.43 13.58
CA PRO A 77 -19.75 -20.70 14.56
C PRO A 77 -20.20 -19.33 14.05
N ASP A 78 -21.40 -18.90 14.45
CA ASP A 78 -21.97 -17.61 14.04
C ASP A 78 -21.07 -16.42 14.44
N SER A 79 -20.39 -16.52 15.58
CA SER A 79 -19.41 -15.53 16.05
C SER A 79 -18.22 -15.37 15.09
N ALA A 80 -17.68 -16.48 14.59
CA ALA A 80 -16.57 -16.47 13.62
C ALA A 80 -17.03 -15.91 12.27
N MET A 81 -18.24 -16.26 11.83
CA MET A 81 -18.82 -15.73 10.59
C MET A 81 -19.06 -14.22 10.68
N LEU A 82 -19.57 -13.74 11.82
CA LEU A 82 -19.76 -12.31 12.09
C LEU A 82 -18.41 -11.57 12.10
N MET A 83 -17.39 -12.14 12.74
CA MET A 83 -16.03 -11.57 12.76
C MET A 83 -15.47 -11.40 11.34
N ILE A 84 -15.55 -12.44 10.50
CA ILE A 84 -15.10 -12.38 9.10
C ILE A 84 -15.82 -11.26 8.33
N ARG A 85 -17.14 -11.14 8.51
CA ARG A 85 -17.94 -10.08 7.86
C ARG A 85 -17.51 -8.68 8.31
N ILE A 86 -17.24 -8.50 9.60
CA ILE A 86 -16.73 -7.23 10.12
C ILE A 86 -15.36 -6.93 9.54
N ILE A 87 -14.43 -7.88 9.55
CA ILE A 87 -13.07 -7.67 9.01
C ILE A 87 -13.14 -7.29 7.52
N MET A 88 -13.91 -8.03 6.71
CA MET A 88 -14.04 -7.80 5.28
C MET A 88 -14.73 -6.46 4.92
N SER A 89 -15.49 -5.86 5.83
CA SER A 89 -16.17 -4.58 5.60
C SER A 89 -15.41 -3.41 6.22
N VAL A 90 -15.06 -3.52 7.50
CA VAL A 90 -14.46 -2.44 8.28
C VAL A 90 -12.98 -2.26 7.95
N ALA A 91 -12.20 -3.33 7.77
CA ALA A 91 -10.77 -3.19 7.54
C ALA A 91 -10.46 -2.45 6.22
N PRO A 92 -11.05 -2.82 5.06
CA PRO A 92 -10.85 -2.07 3.83
C PRO A 92 -11.30 -0.62 3.94
N LEU A 93 -12.43 -0.36 4.62
CA LEU A 93 -12.95 0.99 4.80
C LEU A 93 -11.99 1.88 5.60
N LEU A 94 -11.45 1.37 6.71
CA LEU A 94 -10.50 2.10 7.55
C LEU A 94 -9.19 2.38 6.82
N PHE A 95 -8.57 1.35 6.22
CA PHE A 95 -7.31 1.52 5.51
C PHE A 95 -7.45 2.42 4.29
N MET A 96 -8.53 2.28 3.51
CA MET A 96 -8.81 3.13 2.37
C MET A 96 -9.08 4.58 2.79
N GLY A 97 -9.82 4.80 3.89
CA GLY A 97 -10.03 6.13 4.45
C GLY A 97 -8.72 6.81 4.85
N ILE A 98 -7.82 6.09 5.53
CA ILE A 98 -6.48 6.60 5.88
C ILE A 98 -5.67 6.93 4.62
N CYS A 99 -5.66 6.03 3.62
CA CYS A 99 -4.95 6.27 2.36
C CYS A 99 -5.47 7.50 1.60
N ILE A 100 -6.79 7.71 1.58
CA ILE A 100 -7.40 8.89 0.95
C ILE A 100 -6.94 10.17 1.67
N ILE A 101 -6.94 10.18 3.00
CA ILE A 101 -6.47 11.32 3.80
C ILE A 101 -5.00 11.62 3.48
N ILE A 102 -4.14 10.60 3.46
CA ILE A 102 -2.72 10.76 3.12
C ILE A 102 -2.55 11.29 1.70
N SER A 103 -3.36 10.82 0.75
CA SER A 103 -3.31 11.25 -0.64
C SER A 103 -3.57 12.75 -0.82
N PHE A 104 -4.36 13.40 0.05
CA PHE A 104 -4.57 14.86 -0.02
C PHE A 104 -3.33 15.67 0.34
N PHE A 105 -2.36 15.08 1.04
CA PHE A 105 -1.07 15.74 1.34
C PHE A 105 -0.02 15.55 0.23
N TYR A 106 -0.35 14.83 -0.85
CA TYR A 106 0.56 14.65 -1.97
C TYR A 106 0.70 15.94 -2.78
N LYS A 107 1.95 16.38 -3.01
CA LYS A 107 2.27 17.70 -3.57
C LYS A 107 2.78 17.67 -5.02
N ILE A 108 3.02 16.49 -5.59
CA ILE A 108 3.56 16.37 -6.94
C ILE A 108 2.40 16.48 -7.93
N ASP A 109 2.23 17.68 -8.49
CA ASP A 109 1.31 17.94 -9.59
C ASP A 109 2.01 17.72 -10.95
N LYS A 110 1.24 17.64 -12.04
CA LYS A 110 1.71 17.40 -13.41
C LYS A 110 2.84 18.36 -13.84
N HIS A 111 2.73 19.63 -13.48
CA HIS A 111 3.78 20.61 -13.79
C HIS A 111 5.08 20.31 -13.03
N LYS A 112 4.97 19.87 -11.77
CA LYS A 112 6.12 19.50 -10.95
C LYS A 112 6.78 18.23 -11.47
N GLN A 113 5.99 17.25 -11.88
CA GLN A 113 6.48 16.02 -12.50
C GLN A 113 7.27 16.34 -13.78
N GLN A 114 6.76 17.22 -14.64
CA GLN A 114 7.49 17.65 -15.85
C GLN A 114 8.80 18.37 -15.52
N GLU A 115 8.79 19.23 -14.51
CA GLU A 115 10.00 19.92 -14.02
C GLU A 115 11.06 18.93 -13.53
N ILE A 116 10.63 17.91 -12.77
CA ILE A 116 11.48 16.83 -12.27
C ILE A 116 12.09 16.02 -13.42
N SER A 117 11.28 15.57 -14.39
CA SER A 117 11.76 14.80 -15.53
C SER A 117 12.76 15.60 -16.38
N LEU A 118 12.51 16.90 -16.58
CA LEU A 118 13.43 17.77 -17.31
C LEU A 118 14.76 17.98 -16.56
N ALA A 119 14.73 18.09 -15.23
CA ALA A 119 15.93 18.23 -14.41
C ALA A 119 16.80 16.96 -14.46
N ILE A 120 16.19 15.77 -14.40
CA ILE A 120 16.90 14.49 -14.55
C ILE A 120 17.54 14.38 -15.94
N LEU A 121 16.82 14.73 -17.01
CA LEU A 121 17.35 14.68 -18.38
C LEU A 121 18.54 15.62 -18.63
N LYS A 122 18.55 16.79 -17.98
CA LYS A 122 19.61 17.78 -18.12
C LYS A 122 20.78 17.57 -17.15
N GLU A 123 20.72 16.53 -16.31
CA GLU A 123 21.63 16.32 -15.18
C GLU A 123 21.75 17.56 -14.27
N ASP A 124 20.71 18.40 -14.22
CA ASP A 124 20.70 19.66 -13.48
C ASP A 124 20.16 19.45 -12.06
N TYR A 125 20.95 18.73 -11.27
CA TYR A 125 20.61 18.35 -9.89
C TYR A 125 20.77 19.49 -8.86
N ALA A 126 21.16 20.69 -9.30
CA ALA A 126 21.49 21.82 -8.41
C ALA A 126 20.32 22.79 -8.21
N ASN A 127 19.19 22.57 -8.87
CA ASN A 127 18.07 23.50 -8.83
C ASN A 127 17.31 23.39 -7.48
N GLU A 128 17.82 24.07 -6.45
CA GLU A 128 17.26 24.08 -5.08
C GLU A 128 15.77 24.46 -5.03
N SER A 129 15.30 25.21 -6.02
CA SER A 129 13.89 25.59 -6.17
C SER A 129 12.96 24.37 -6.33
N ILE A 130 13.44 23.31 -6.97
CA ILE A 130 12.72 22.05 -7.18
C ILE A 130 12.71 21.25 -5.87
N LEU A 131 13.86 21.19 -5.19
CA LEU A 131 14.06 20.43 -3.96
C LEU A 131 13.32 20.99 -2.75
N ARG A 132 13.17 22.32 -2.64
CA ARG A 132 12.42 22.96 -1.53
C ARG A 132 10.91 22.78 -1.64
N ALA A 133 10.41 22.39 -2.82
CA ALA A 133 8.99 22.24 -3.11
C ALA A 133 8.50 20.77 -3.08
N LEU A 134 9.42 19.82 -2.97
CA LEU A 134 9.15 18.40 -2.70
C LEU A 134 8.89 18.18 -1.20
#